data_AF-A0A840L435-F1
#
_entry.id   AF-A0A840L435-F1
#
_cell.length_a   1.000
_cell.length_b   1.000
_cell.length_c   1.000
_cell.angle_alpha   90.00
_cell.angle_beta   90.00
_cell.angle_gamma   90.00
#
_symmetry.space_group_name_H-M   'P 1'
#
loop_
_entity.id
_entity.type
_entity.pdbx_description
1 polymer ?
#
loop_
_entity_poly.entity_id
_entity_poly.type
_entity_poly.pdbx_seq_one_letter_code
_entity_poly.pdbx_strand_id
1 'polypeptide(L)'
;MDHQHNPSNPGGAHGPALPLASNSVGAVSLCNCGVLTLHLSCFSVRLEPGAFQELHKLLGLALHELRIPAAARPELGASAAEAEPTISHGEALH
;
A
#
# COMPACT_ATOMS: atom_id res chain seq x y z
N MET A 1 2.12 -43.72 0.39
CA MET A 1 1.85 -42.37 0.95
C MET A 1 2.32 -41.39 -0.10
N ASP A 2 1.48 -41.11 -1.09
CA ASP A 2 1.93 -40.51 -2.35
C ASP A 2 0.90 -39.49 -2.82
N HIS A 3 1.14 -38.21 -2.55
CA HIS A 3 0.52 -37.08 -3.27
C HIS A 3 1.49 -35.88 -3.21
N GLN A 4 2.65 -36.01 -3.86
CA GLN A 4 3.40 -34.84 -4.28
C GLN A 4 2.64 -34.19 -5.43
N HIS A 5 1.82 -33.18 -5.13
CA HIS A 5 1.31 -32.27 -6.13
C HIS A 5 2.49 -31.40 -6.60
N ASN A 6 3.13 -31.82 -7.68
CA ASN A 6 4.08 -31.00 -8.41
C ASN A 6 3.28 -30.20 -9.47
N PRO A 7 2.98 -28.91 -9.25
CA PRO A 7 2.41 -28.09 -10.30
C PRO A 7 3.48 -27.88 -11.37
N SER A 8 3.42 -28.75 -12.37
CA SER A 8 4.16 -28.61 -13.62
C SER A 8 3.75 -27.27 -14.23
N ASN A 9 4.61 -26.25 -14.11
CA ASN A 9 4.34 -24.91 -14.61
C ASN A 9 4.74 -24.85 -16.09
N PRO A 10 3.78 -24.79 -17.05
CA PRO A 10 4.11 -24.81 -18.47
C PRO A 10 4.43 -23.38 -18.91
N GLY A 11 5.69 -23.10 -19.28
CA GLY A 11 6.01 -21.93 -20.12
C GLY A 11 7.00 -20.91 -19.57
N GLY A 12 8.23 -21.34 -19.28
CA GLY A 12 9.47 -20.78 -19.88
C GLY A 12 9.85 -19.29 -19.80
N ALA A 13 9.11 -18.38 -19.16
CA ALA A 13 9.42 -16.93 -19.21
C ALA A 13 9.48 -16.21 -17.86
N HIS A 14 9.17 -16.90 -16.76
CA HIS A 14 9.07 -16.29 -15.43
C HIS A 14 10.09 -16.94 -14.48
N GLY A 15 10.79 -16.11 -13.70
CA GLY A 15 11.73 -16.56 -12.67
C GLY A 15 11.02 -17.30 -11.52
N PRO A 16 11.79 -17.92 -10.60
CA PRO A 16 11.23 -18.67 -9.49
C PRO A 16 10.32 -17.79 -8.63
N ALA A 17 9.19 -18.36 -8.20
CA ALA A 17 8.28 -17.68 -7.28
C ALA A 17 8.84 -17.75 -5.85
N LEU A 18 8.99 -16.59 -5.21
CA LEU A 18 9.48 -16.43 -3.85
C LEU A 18 8.28 -16.33 -2.89
N PRO A 19 8.21 -17.16 -1.85
CA PRO A 19 7.07 -17.14 -0.92
C PRO A 19 7.03 -15.83 -0.11
N LEU A 20 5.83 -15.32 0.11
CA LEU A 20 5.56 -14.20 1.01
C LEU A 20 5.41 -14.72 2.44
N ALA A 21 6.30 -14.24 3.32
CA ALA A 21 6.36 -14.58 4.73
C ALA A 21 6.51 -16.09 5.02
N SER A 22 6.84 -16.41 6.26
CA SER A 22 7.10 -17.79 6.70
C SER A 22 5.85 -18.69 6.63
N ASN A 23 4.67 -18.10 6.51
CA ASN A 23 3.37 -18.77 6.47
C ASN A 23 2.76 -18.86 5.06
N SER A 24 3.51 -18.50 4.00
CA SER A 24 3.10 -18.70 2.61
C SER A 24 1.74 -18.09 2.25
N VAL A 25 1.44 -16.89 2.75
CA VAL A 25 0.20 -16.15 2.42
C VAL A 25 0.08 -15.85 0.92
N GLY A 26 1.20 -15.92 0.21
CA GLY A 26 1.26 -15.80 -1.24
C GLY A 26 2.67 -16.01 -1.75
N ALA A 27 2.92 -15.59 -2.98
CA ALA A 27 4.24 -15.61 -3.58
C ALA A 27 4.45 -14.43 -4.54
N VAL A 28 5.71 -14.10 -4.81
CA VAL A 28 6.10 -13.08 -5.80
C VAL A 28 6.96 -13.73 -6.86
N SER A 29 6.66 -13.50 -8.12
CA SER A 29 7.50 -13.94 -9.24
C SER A 29 7.90 -12.74 -10.09
N LEU A 30 9.14 -12.74 -10.59
CA LEU A 30 9.65 -11.71 -11.49
C LEU A 30 9.83 -12.30 -12.90
N CYS A 31 9.25 -11.65 -13.89
CA CYS A 31 9.48 -11.99 -15.29
C CYS A 31 10.80 -11.38 -15.77
N ASN A 32 11.46 -12.01 -16.76
CA ASN A 32 12.67 -11.46 -17.37
C ASN A 32 12.44 -10.09 -18.06
N CYS A 33 11.19 -9.75 -18.41
CA CYS A 33 10.83 -8.42 -18.91
C CYS A 33 10.64 -7.36 -17.81
N GLY A 34 10.88 -7.69 -16.54
CA GLY A 34 10.77 -6.77 -15.41
C GLY A 34 9.36 -6.67 -14.79
N VAL A 35 8.35 -7.31 -15.38
CA VAL A 35 7.01 -7.38 -14.79
C VAL A 35 7.02 -8.25 -13.55
N LEU A 36 6.53 -7.71 -12.43
CA LEU A 36 6.37 -8.40 -11.17
C LEU A 36 4.94 -8.91 -11.02
N THR A 37 4.78 -10.15 -10.59
CA THR A 37 3.46 -10.72 -10.26
C THR A 37 3.42 -11.08 -8.79
N LEU A 38 2.49 -10.47 -8.07
CA LEU A 38 2.10 -10.82 -6.70
C LEU A 38 0.96 -11.83 -6.76
N HIS A 39 1.18 -13.04 -6.26
CA HIS A 39 0.18 -14.11 -6.18
C HIS A 39 -0.37 -14.16 -4.76
N LEU A 40 -1.68 -13.99 -4.63
CA LEU A 40 -2.43 -14.16 -3.39
C LEU A 40 -3.49 -15.26 -3.60
N SER A 41 -4.05 -15.80 -2.52
CA SER A 41 -4.87 -17.02 -2.57
C SER A 41 -6.02 -17.01 -3.60
N CYS A 42 -6.60 -15.85 -3.91
CA CYS A 42 -7.74 -15.74 -4.82
C CYS A 42 -7.50 -14.83 -6.04
N PHE A 43 -6.37 -14.13 -6.13
CA PHE A 43 -6.06 -13.28 -7.27
C PHE A 43 -4.56 -13.04 -7.40
N SER A 44 -4.15 -12.60 -8.59
CA SER A 44 -2.79 -12.15 -8.85
C SER A 44 -2.79 -10.70 -9.34
N VAL A 45 -1.82 -9.92 -8.89
CA VAL A 45 -1.59 -8.54 -9.35
C VAL A 45 -0.32 -8.51 -10.18
N ARG A 46 -0.40 -7.99 -11.40
CA ARG A 46 0.77 -7.78 -12.27
C ARG A 46 1.12 -6.30 -12.29
N LEU A 47 2.39 -6.00 -12.03
CA LEU A 47 2.92 -4.65 -11.93
C LEU A 47 4.06 -4.49 -12.91
N GLU A 48 3.96 -3.46 -13.75
CA GLU A 48 5.09 -3.01 -14.56
C GLU A 48 6.15 -2.35 -13.67
N PRO A 49 7.41 -2.27 -14.13
CA PRO A 49 8.52 -1.77 -13.31
C PRO A 49 8.27 -0.40 -12.65
N GLY A 50 7.68 0.56 -13.38
CA GLY A 50 7.38 1.89 -12.84
C GLY A 50 6.32 1.86 -11.74
N ALA A 51 5.23 1.11 -11.95
CA ALA A 51 4.18 0.94 -10.94
C ALA A 51 4.71 0.25 -9.67
N PHE A 52 5.58 -0.75 -9.83
CA PHE A 52 6.22 -1.43 -8.70
C PHE A 52 7.14 -0.49 -7.90
N GLN A 53 7.92 0.37 -8.56
CA GLN A 53 8.78 1.35 -7.89
C GLN A 53 7.97 2.34 -7.05
N GLU A 54 6.86 2.86 -7.58
CA GLU A 54 5.98 3.75 -6.81
C GLU A 54 5.33 3.03 -5.63
N LEU A 55 4.81 1.81 -5.85
CA LEU A 55 4.25 0.99 -4.77
C LEU A 55 5.28 0.75 -3.66
N HIS A 56 6.54 0.45 -4.01
CA HIS A 56 7.61 0.24 -3.05
C HIS A 56 7.88 1.48 -2.19
N LYS A 57 7.86 2.68 -2.78
CA LYS A 57 7.99 3.95 -2.03
C LYS A 57 6.84 4.13 -1.05
N LEU A 58 5.60 3.90 -1.49
CA LEU A 58 4.40 4.02 -0.65
C LEU A 58 4.41 3.02 0.51
N LEU A 59 4.84 1.78 0.27
CA LEU A 59 5.01 0.78 1.32
C LEU A 59 6.06 1.20 2.34
N GLY A 60 7.15 1.83 1.90
CA GLY A 60 8.15 2.40 2.80
C GLY A 60 7.57 3.47 3.74
N LEU A 61 6.72 4.36 3.22
CA LEU A 61 6.02 5.38 4.02
C LEU A 61 5.03 4.74 5.00
N ALA A 62 4.23 3.78 4.56
CA ALA A 62 3.29 3.06 5.41
C ALA A 62 4.00 2.30 6.55
N LEU A 63 5.13 1.67 6.26
CA LEU A 63 5.95 0.99 7.27
C LEU A 63 6.56 1.97 8.27
N HIS A 64 6.93 3.18 7.84
CA HIS A 64 7.38 4.23 8.75
C HIS A 64 6.28 4.63 9.72
N GLU A 65 5.05 4.85 9.23
CA GLU A 65 3.90 5.17 10.09
C GLU A 65 3.58 4.08 11.10
N LEU A 66 3.63 2.81 10.68
CA LEU A 66 3.38 1.67 11.58
C LEU A 66 4.41 1.53 12.71
N ARG A 67 5.63 2.08 12.54
CA ARG A 67 6.67 2.06 13.56
C ARG A 67 6.56 3.21 14.55
N ILE A 68 5.82 4.27 14.22
CA ILE A 68 5.58 5.37 15.16
C ILE A 68 4.54 4.86 16.16
N PRO A 69 4.87 4.77 17.47
CA PRO A 69 3.90 4.38 18.48
C PRO A 69 2.71 5.33 18.41
N ALA A 70 1.49 4.78 18.46
CA ALA A 70 0.24 5.56 18.38
C ALA A 70 0.15 6.71 19.41
N ALA A 71 0.96 6.70 20.46
CA ALA A 71 1.08 7.76 21.46
C ALA A 71 1.77 9.06 20.95
N ALA A 72 2.32 9.08 19.73
CA ALA A 72 3.02 10.22 19.16
C ALA A 72 2.34 10.80 17.91
N ARG A 73 1.08 10.46 17.62
CA ARG A 73 0.29 11.21 16.62
C ARG A 73 -0.19 12.48 17.32
N PRO A 74 0.32 13.68 16.98
CA PRO A 74 -0.33 14.91 17.42
C PRO A 74 -1.73 14.83 16.83
N GLU A 75 -2.72 14.83 17.72
CA GLU A 75 -4.11 15.07 17.37
C GLU A 75 -4.10 16.23 16.38
N LEU A 76 -4.55 15.99 15.14
CA LEU A 76 -4.88 17.06 14.21
C LEU A 76 -6.19 17.71 14.71
N GLY A 77 -6.14 18.19 15.95
CA GLY A 77 -7.20 18.85 16.65
C GLY A 77 -7.26 20.29 16.18
N ALA A 78 -8.43 20.65 15.67
CA ALA A 78 -9.00 21.98 15.80
C ALA A 78 -8.12 23.15 15.31
N SER A 79 -8.08 23.36 13.99
CA SER A 79 -7.88 24.70 13.45
C SER A 79 -8.71 24.92 12.18
N ALA A 80 -9.99 24.53 12.24
CA ALA A 80 -11.05 25.25 11.55
C ALA A 80 -11.76 26.10 12.60
N ALA A 81 -11.03 27.08 13.16
CA ALA A 81 -11.67 28.16 13.87
C ALA A 81 -12.46 28.94 12.81
N GLU A 82 -13.78 28.81 12.91
CA GLU A 82 -14.78 29.61 12.25
C GLU A 82 -14.37 31.09 12.30
N ALA A 83 -13.97 31.63 11.15
CA ALA A 83 -13.95 33.07 10.93
C ALA A 83 -15.31 33.45 10.34
N GLU A 84 -16.35 33.40 11.17
CA GLU A 84 -17.61 34.10 10.89
C GLU A 84 -17.37 35.60 11.17
N PRO A 85 -17.49 36.50 10.18
CA PRO A 85 -17.50 37.93 10.47
C PRO A 85 -18.87 38.32 11.02
N THR A 86 -18.99 38.39 12.35
CA THR A 86 -20.05 39.11 13.04
C THR A 86 -20.01 40.59 12.65
N ILE A 87 -20.79 40.98 11.64
CA ILE A 87 -21.10 42.40 11.40
C ILE A 87 -22.27 42.75 12.33
N SER A 88 -21.94 43.31 13.49
CA SER A 88 -22.93 43.89 14.41
C SER A 88 -22.83 45.41 14.41
N HIS A 89 -23.89 46.02 13.87
CA HIS A 89 -24.54 47.27 14.26
C HIS A 89 -23.73 48.55 14.53
N GLY A 90 -24.07 49.58 13.74
CA GLY A 90 -24.67 50.80 14.29
C GLY A 90 -23.83 52.06 14.20
N GLU A 91 -24.26 53.02 13.39
CA GLU A 91 -24.17 54.43 13.78
C GLU A 91 -25.35 55.21 13.19
N ALA A 92 -25.97 55.98 14.07
CA ALA A 92 -27.16 56.79 13.84
C ALA A 92 -26.76 58.27 13.70
N LEU A 93 -27.65 59.06 13.08
CA LEU A 93 -27.82 60.51 13.23
C LEU A 93 -26.68 61.40 12.72
N HIS A 94 -26.92 62.15 11.64
CA HIS A 94 -27.26 63.58 11.68
C HIS A 94 -27.57 64.11 10.27
#